data_AF-A0A936JI77-F1
#
_entry.id   AF-A0A936JI77-F1
#
_cell.length_a   1.000
_cell.length_b   1.000
_cell.length_c   1.000
_cell.angle_alpha   90.00
_cell.angle_beta   90.00
_cell.angle_gamma   90.00
#
_symmetry.space_group_name_H-M   'P 1'
#
loop_
_entity.id
_entity.type
_entity.pdbx_description
1 polymer ?
#
loop_
_entity_poly.entity_id
_entity_poly.type
_entity_poly.pdbx_seq_one_letter_code
_entity_poly.pdbx_strand_id
1 'polypeptide(L)'
;MSLDGQERKLSSNDLMICDGEDNPMCIAGVFGGLSSGVTEKTTRVFLESAHFSASKVRKSSMMHNLRSDAARIFEKGSDPNICLTALYRAVELLGEYANATIASSIVDCYPNKMEPTKVQLRPTKLNDISGITFEKAVIEKILSAMSMPFSKESDYYLVNVPTNKADVTREIDLIEEIIRIFGMNNIPYTDRIQSAISFTQKPDPHTIHESVGNFLAANGFLEAMSLSIIPSQKYANQEALIKINNTSNVHLDAMRPMLEISLLDNIAFNINRQQTSLKIFEFGNTYSVNAIGDFEESQKLCIGITGLRYPEQWNTDKKKQIRFLLHQRHRRSHFILGRHKKFEF
;
A
#
# COMPACT_ATOMS: atom_id res chain seq x y z
N MET A 1 30.23 -10.30 -9.37
CA MET A 1 30.13 -11.05 -8.11
C MET A 1 30.14 -10.06 -6.94
N SER A 2 29.15 -10.12 -6.07
CA SER A 2 29.02 -9.25 -4.89
C SER A 2 29.84 -9.76 -3.69
N LEU A 3 30.00 -8.93 -2.65
CA LEU A 3 30.76 -9.27 -1.43
C LEU A 3 30.28 -10.54 -0.70
N ASP A 4 29.03 -10.95 -0.91
CA ASP A 4 28.44 -12.19 -0.40
C ASP A 4 28.79 -13.42 -1.26
N GLY A 5 29.66 -13.27 -2.26
CA GLY A 5 30.06 -14.33 -3.18
C GLY A 5 29.00 -14.67 -4.24
N GLN A 6 27.89 -13.94 -4.31
CA GLN A 6 26.83 -14.23 -5.28
C GLN A 6 27.09 -13.54 -6.62
N GLU A 7 26.82 -14.27 -7.71
CA GLU A 7 26.77 -13.68 -9.04
C GLU A 7 25.38 -13.06 -9.27
N ARG A 8 25.35 -11.81 -9.77
CA ARG A 8 24.12 -11.04 -9.93
C ARG A 8 24.03 -10.53 -11.35
N LYS A 9 22.88 -10.73 -11.99
CA LYS A 9 22.59 -10.24 -13.34
C LYS A 9 22.11 -8.80 -13.26
N LEU A 10 22.92 -7.88 -13.77
CA LEU A 10 22.58 -6.46 -13.80
C LEU A 10 21.48 -6.17 -14.82
N SER A 11 20.74 -5.09 -14.55
CA SER A 11 19.73 -4.49 -15.41
C SER A 11 20.15 -3.08 -15.81
N SER A 12 19.54 -2.51 -16.85
CA SER A 12 19.81 -1.12 -17.28
C SER A 12 19.41 -0.06 -16.23
N ASN A 13 18.70 -0.46 -15.17
CA ASN A 13 18.31 0.43 -14.08
C ASN A 13 19.34 0.46 -12.94
N ASP A 14 20.28 -0.49 -12.92
CA ASP A 14 21.30 -0.57 -11.88
C ASP A 14 22.39 0.47 -12.15
N LEU A 15 22.55 1.40 -11.21
CA LEU A 15 23.67 2.34 -11.25
C LEU A 15 24.91 1.61 -10.72
N MET A 16 25.94 1.53 -11.54
CA MET A 16 27.21 0.90 -11.19
C MET A 16 28.28 1.96 -10.94
N ILE A 17 29.18 1.65 -10.02
CA ILE A 17 30.46 2.33 -9.89
C ILE A 17 31.48 1.44 -10.58
N CYS A 18 32.21 2.00 -11.53
CA CYS A 18 33.21 1.29 -12.32
C CYS A 18 34.58 1.92 -12.16
N ASP A 19 35.62 1.16 -12.44
CA ASP A 19 36.98 1.69 -12.58
C ASP A 19 37.17 2.42 -13.93
N GLY A 20 38.38 2.92 -14.18
CA GLY A 20 38.71 3.64 -15.42
C GLY A 20 38.75 2.77 -16.68
N GLU A 21 38.60 1.45 -16.55
CA GLU A 21 38.53 0.48 -17.64
C GLU A 21 37.10 -0.12 -17.78
N ASP A 22 36.10 0.55 -17.20
CA ASP A 22 34.69 0.15 -17.18
C ASP A 22 34.39 -1.18 -16.46
N ASN A 23 35.30 -1.69 -15.62
CA ASN A 23 35.02 -2.88 -14.82
C ASN A 23 34.12 -2.53 -13.63
N PRO A 24 33.04 -3.29 -13.38
CA PRO A 24 32.10 -3.00 -12.30
C PRO A 24 32.71 -3.29 -10.92
N MET A 25 32.73 -2.27 -10.05
CA MET A 25 33.22 -2.35 -8.68
C MET A 25 32.10 -2.60 -7.68
N CYS A 26 30.99 -1.85 -7.75
CA CYS A 26 29.86 -2.05 -6.86
C CYS A 26 28.55 -1.54 -7.46
N ILE A 27 27.43 -2.00 -6.89
CA ILE A 27 26.12 -1.41 -7.15
C ILE A 27 26.00 -0.15 -6.29
N ALA A 28 25.95 1.00 -6.94
CA ALA A 28 26.08 2.31 -6.33
C ALA A 28 25.04 2.54 -5.23
N GLY A 29 25.51 2.83 -4.02
CA GLY A 29 24.65 3.03 -2.84
C GLY A 29 23.90 1.79 -2.34
N VAL A 30 24.16 0.61 -2.91
CA VAL A 30 23.46 -0.64 -2.53
C VAL A 30 24.43 -1.64 -1.92
N PHE A 31 25.44 -2.10 -2.67
CA PHE A 31 26.28 -3.20 -2.21
C PHE A 31 27.61 -3.31 -2.98
N GLY A 32 28.68 -3.64 -2.25
CA GLY A 32 30.04 -3.79 -2.79
C GLY A 32 30.23 -5.05 -3.64
N GLY A 33 31.17 -4.98 -4.59
CA GLY A 33 31.70 -6.14 -5.32
C GLY A 33 32.78 -6.87 -4.53
N LEU A 34 32.97 -8.14 -4.83
CA LEU A 34 33.95 -8.98 -4.13
C LEU A 34 35.40 -8.53 -4.35
N SER A 35 35.72 -8.10 -5.58
CA SER A 35 37.08 -7.72 -5.99
C SER A 35 37.52 -6.35 -5.48
N SER A 36 36.58 -5.48 -5.10
CA SER A 36 36.85 -4.11 -4.66
C SER A 36 36.72 -3.92 -3.14
N GLY A 37 36.43 -4.99 -2.39
CA GLY A 37 36.30 -4.96 -0.93
C GLY A 37 37.63 -4.84 -0.20
N VAL A 38 37.60 -4.23 0.99
CA VAL A 38 38.75 -4.20 1.91
C VAL A 38 38.96 -5.59 2.53
N THR A 39 40.21 -6.02 2.63
CA THR A 39 40.62 -7.29 3.26
C THR A 39 41.69 -7.02 4.33
N GLU A 40 42.07 -8.04 5.09
CA GLU A 40 43.17 -7.94 6.07
C GLU A 40 44.52 -7.55 5.44
N LYS A 41 44.69 -7.77 4.13
CA LYS A 41 45.91 -7.43 3.40
C LYS A 41 45.89 -6.00 2.84
N THR A 42 44.79 -5.27 2.98
CA THR A 42 44.62 -3.95 2.40
C THR A 42 45.47 -2.93 3.14
N THR A 43 46.38 -2.28 2.41
CA THR A 43 47.27 -1.22 2.95
C THR A 43 46.91 0.17 2.45
N ARG A 44 46.05 0.26 1.43
CA ARG A 44 45.60 1.52 0.81
C ARG A 44 44.10 1.44 0.57
N VAL A 45 43.39 2.50 0.91
CA VAL A 45 41.94 2.60 0.72
C VAL A 45 41.61 3.83 -0.12
N PHE A 46 40.63 3.68 -1.00
CA PHE A 46 39.97 4.78 -1.69
C PHE A 46 38.63 5.02 -1.01
N LEU A 47 38.38 6.26 -0.58
CA LEU A 47 37.14 6.61 0.11
C LEU A 47 36.18 7.29 -0.85
N GLU A 48 34.97 6.75 -0.89
CA GLU A 48 33.85 7.33 -1.62
C GLU A 48 32.83 7.89 -0.62
N SER A 49 32.37 9.11 -0.89
CA SER A 49 31.22 9.70 -0.23
C SER A 49 30.37 10.36 -1.30
N ALA A 50 29.21 9.77 -1.58
CA ALA A 50 28.38 10.14 -2.72
C ALA A 50 26.91 10.28 -2.32
N HIS A 51 26.14 10.92 -3.20
CA HIS A 51 24.68 10.98 -3.13
C HIS A 51 24.09 10.31 -4.37
N PHE A 52 23.16 9.39 -4.16
CA PHE A 52 22.52 8.63 -5.23
C PHE A 52 21.02 8.90 -5.28
N SER A 53 20.44 8.73 -6.47
CA SER A 53 18.99 8.83 -6.64
C SER A 53 18.27 7.75 -5.83
N ALA A 54 17.47 8.19 -4.85
CA ALA A 54 16.69 7.33 -3.96
C ALA A 54 15.84 6.29 -4.72
N SER A 55 15.23 6.69 -5.84
CA SER A 55 14.39 5.80 -6.64
C SER A 55 15.20 4.71 -7.36
N LYS A 56 16.40 5.04 -7.87
CA LYS A 56 17.29 4.06 -8.53
C LYS A 56 17.87 3.07 -7.53
N VAL A 57 18.31 3.56 -6.37
CA VAL A 57 18.80 2.71 -5.28
C VAL A 57 17.70 1.76 -4.84
N ARG A 58 16.46 2.26 -4.61
CA ARG A 58 15.33 1.42 -4.21
C ARG A 58 15.03 0.31 -5.20
N LYS A 59 14.99 0.64 -6.49
CA LYS A 59 14.73 -0.35 -7.54
C LYS A 59 15.83 -1.42 -7.55
N SER A 60 17.10 -1.02 -7.53
CA SER A 60 18.24 -1.94 -7.56
C SER A 60 18.25 -2.85 -6.31
N SER A 61 18.12 -2.25 -5.13
CA SER A 61 18.03 -2.93 -3.83
C SER A 61 16.87 -3.94 -3.77
N MET A 62 15.67 -3.58 -4.24
CA MET A 62 14.53 -4.49 -4.33
C MET A 62 14.75 -5.63 -5.33
N MET A 63 15.23 -5.30 -6.53
CA MET A 63 15.44 -6.27 -7.61
C MET A 63 16.48 -7.34 -7.21
N HIS A 64 17.55 -6.93 -6.55
CA HIS A 64 18.63 -7.82 -6.11
C HIS A 64 18.38 -8.42 -4.72
N ASN A 65 17.30 -8.02 -4.04
CA ASN A 65 16.99 -8.38 -2.66
C ASN A 65 18.14 -8.04 -1.67
N LEU A 66 18.75 -6.85 -1.83
CA LEU A 66 19.90 -6.37 -1.07
C LEU A 66 19.53 -5.15 -0.21
N ARG A 67 19.04 -5.40 1.02
CA ARG A 67 18.61 -4.37 1.97
C ARG A 67 19.71 -3.95 2.95
N SER A 68 20.80 -3.38 2.44
CA SER A 68 21.88 -2.86 3.28
C SER A 68 21.47 -1.57 4.03
N ASP A 69 22.20 -1.21 5.08
CA ASP A 69 22.01 0.08 5.76
C ASP A 69 22.25 1.28 4.84
N ALA A 70 23.26 1.18 3.96
CA ALA A 70 23.52 2.19 2.93
C ALA A 70 22.31 2.35 2.00
N ALA A 71 21.79 1.24 1.45
CA ALA A 71 20.61 1.26 0.60
C ALA A 71 19.43 1.91 1.33
N ARG A 72 19.17 1.52 2.58
CA ARG A 72 18.09 2.09 3.39
C ARG A 72 18.21 3.60 3.58
N ILE A 73 19.41 4.14 3.76
CA ILE A 73 19.65 5.57 3.90
C ILE A 73 19.42 6.28 2.54
N PHE A 74 20.06 5.81 1.47
CA PHE A 74 19.95 6.43 0.15
C PHE A 74 18.52 6.35 -0.42
N GLU A 75 17.79 5.25 -0.18
CA GLU A 75 16.39 5.08 -0.58
C GLU A 75 15.44 6.09 0.07
N LYS A 76 15.80 6.64 1.23
CA LYS A 76 15.04 7.68 1.94
C LYS A 76 15.46 9.10 1.56
N GLY A 77 16.56 9.24 0.81
CA GLY A 77 17.18 10.51 0.47
C GLY A 77 18.25 10.89 1.51
N SER A 78 19.53 10.70 1.15
CA SER A 78 20.63 11.29 1.91
C SER A 78 20.77 12.78 1.59
N ASP A 79 21.27 13.57 2.55
CA ASP A 79 21.59 14.97 2.26
C ASP A 79 22.78 15.04 1.29
N PRO A 80 22.64 15.64 0.11
CA PRO A 80 23.73 15.75 -0.85
C PRO A 80 24.83 16.72 -0.41
N ASN A 81 24.53 17.67 0.48
CA ASN A 81 25.47 18.72 0.87
C ASN A 81 26.39 18.32 2.03
N ILE A 82 26.21 17.14 2.61
CA ILE A 82 27.08 16.61 3.68
C ILE A 82 28.15 15.65 3.18
N CYS A 83 28.17 15.30 1.88
CA CYS A 83 29.10 14.29 1.35
C CYS A 83 30.56 14.59 1.72
N LEU A 84 30.99 15.84 1.52
CA LEU A 84 32.36 16.26 1.83
C LEU A 84 32.64 16.25 3.35
N THR A 85 31.68 16.72 4.16
CA THR A 85 31.80 16.68 5.63
C THR A 85 31.91 15.25 6.16
N ALA A 86 31.10 14.33 5.63
CA ALA A 86 31.14 12.91 5.98
C ALA A 86 32.47 12.28 5.56
N LEU A 87 33.01 12.65 4.39
CA LEU A 87 34.31 12.18 3.92
C LEU A 87 35.45 12.64 4.85
N TYR A 88 35.47 13.92 5.22
CA TYR A 88 36.46 14.43 6.18
C TYR A 88 36.40 13.67 7.50
N ARG A 89 35.19 13.42 8.02
CA ARG A 89 35.03 12.66 9.25
C ARG A 89 35.54 11.23 9.13
N ALA A 90 35.32 10.56 8.00
CA ALA A 90 35.85 9.23 7.74
C ALA A 90 37.40 9.21 7.69
N VAL A 91 38.00 10.22 7.06
CA VAL A 91 39.47 10.39 7.01
C VAL A 91 40.06 10.59 8.40
N GLU A 92 39.44 11.45 9.23
CA GLU A 92 39.86 11.66 10.62
C GLU A 92 39.87 10.34 11.42
N LEU A 93 38.77 9.57 11.33
CA LEU A 93 38.64 8.29 12.03
C LEU A 93 39.69 7.27 11.55
N LEU A 94 39.99 7.23 10.25
CA LEU A 94 41.05 6.34 9.74
C LEU A 94 42.44 6.77 10.21
N GLY A 95 42.69 8.08 10.33
CA GLY A 95 43.90 8.61 10.94
C GLY A 95 44.03 8.18 12.40
N GLU A 96 42.96 8.32 13.18
CA GLU A 96 42.93 8.01 14.61
C GLU A 96 43.05 6.50 14.91
N TYR A 97 42.29 5.67 14.20
CA TYR A 97 42.14 4.25 14.54
C TYR A 97 42.96 3.29 13.67
N ALA A 98 43.35 3.71 12.47
CA ALA A 98 44.11 2.87 11.53
C ALA A 98 45.50 3.44 11.20
N ASN A 99 45.91 4.54 11.85
CA ASN A 99 47.15 5.28 11.53
C ASN A 99 47.27 5.60 10.03
N ALA A 100 46.13 5.81 9.36
CA ALA A 100 46.11 6.07 7.93
C ALA A 100 46.70 7.47 7.63
N THR A 101 47.44 7.57 6.54
CA THR A 101 47.96 8.85 6.04
C THR A 101 47.24 9.27 4.77
N ILE A 102 47.02 10.57 4.62
CA ILE A 102 46.36 11.12 3.43
C ILE A 102 47.32 11.02 2.24
N ALA A 103 46.91 10.29 1.22
CA ALA A 103 47.73 10.01 0.04
C ALA A 103 47.45 10.91 -1.17
N SER A 104 46.32 11.64 -1.18
CA SER A 104 45.90 12.48 -2.31
C SER A 104 45.02 13.64 -1.86
N SER A 105 44.86 14.63 -2.74
CA SER A 105 43.80 15.64 -2.61
C SER A 105 42.42 15.03 -2.83
N ILE A 106 41.39 15.70 -2.35
CA ILE A 106 39.99 15.34 -2.58
C ILE A 106 39.57 15.77 -3.99
N VAL A 107 38.79 14.91 -4.65
CA VAL A 107 38.11 15.22 -5.91
C VAL A 107 36.62 15.26 -5.62
N ASP A 108 35.99 16.42 -5.80
CA ASP A 108 34.54 16.61 -5.61
C ASP A 108 33.88 16.94 -6.95
N CYS A 109 33.03 16.02 -7.42
CA CYS A 109 32.31 16.13 -8.69
C CYS A 109 30.83 16.45 -8.44
N TYR A 110 30.52 17.73 -8.22
CA TYR A 110 29.17 18.19 -7.93
C TYR A 110 28.74 19.36 -8.85
N PRO A 111 28.53 19.09 -10.17
CA PRO A 111 28.35 20.13 -11.17
C PRO A 111 27.06 20.95 -10.97
N ASN A 112 25.99 20.30 -10.48
CA ASN A 112 24.71 20.92 -10.19
C ASN A 112 24.46 20.88 -8.69
N LYS A 113 25.07 21.81 -7.96
CA LYS A 113 24.90 21.91 -6.51
C LYS A 113 23.42 22.11 -6.16
N MET A 114 22.89 21.27 -5.29
CA MET A 114 21.54 21.41 -4.77
C MET A 114 21.50 22.50 -3.71
N GLU A 115 20.75 23.55 -4.02
CA GLU A 115 20.51 24.66 -3.12
C GLU A 115 19.28 24.40 -2.24
N PRO A 116 19.24 24.94 -1.01
CA PRO A 116 18.07 24.91 -0.15
C PRO A 116 16.81 25.38 -0.89
N THR A 117 15.71 24.63 -0.74
CA THR A 117 14.44 24.99 -1.38
C THR A 117 13.81 26.16 -0.63
N LYS A 118 13.38 27.18 -1.36
CA LYS A 118 12.67 28.33 -0.78
C LYS A 118 11.18 28.07 -0.79
N VAL A 119 10.57 28.02 0.38
CA VAL A 119 9.14 27.75 0.53
C VAL A 119 8.48 28.90 1.28
N GLN A 120 7.40 29.43 0.72
CA GLN A 120 6.58 30.44 1.34
C GLN A 120 5.66 29.81 2.39
N LEU A 121 5.69 30.34 3.61
CA LEU A 121 4.81 29.96 4.71
C LEU A 121 3.91 31.14 5.09
N ARG A 122 2.61 31.05 4.79
CA ARG A 122 1.62 32.04 5.24
C ARG A 122 1.04 31.65 6.60
N PRO A 123 1.17 32.49 7.63
CA PRO A 123 0.57 32.22 8.95
C PRO A 123 -0.96 32.05 8.88
N THR A 124 -1.63 32.76 7.98
CA THR A 124 -3.07 32.63 7.76
C THR A 124 -3.45 31.21 7.36
N LYS A 125 -2.75 30.64 6.36
CA LYS A 125 -2.99 29.26 5.93
C LYS A 125 -2.62 28.22 6.98
N LEU A 126 -1.55 28.46 7.75
CA LEU A 126 -1.22 27.61 8.91
C LEU A 126 -2.40 27.57 9.89
N ASN A 127 -3.01 28.72 10.16
CA ASN A 127 -4.15 28.79 11.07
C ASN A 127 -5.40 28.11 10.49
N ASP A 128 -5.67 28.31 9.19
CA ASP A 128 -6.81 27.70 8.50
C ASP A 128 -6.71 26.17 8.48
N ILE A 129 -5.50 25.63 8.25
CA ILE A 129 -5.26 24.18 8.21
C ILE A 129 -5.25 23.56 9.60
N SER A 130 -4.64 24.23 10.58
CA SER A 130 -4.50 23.70 11.94
C SER A 130 -5.75 23.90 12.80
N GLY A 131 -6.62 24.85 12.45
CA GLY A 131 -7.77 25.25 13.25
C GLY A 131 -7.43 26.11 14.48
N ILE A 132 -6.18 26.54 14.65
CA ILE A 132 -5.74 27.41 15.75
C ILE A 132 -4.92 28.60 15.25
N THR A 133 -4.97 29.69 16.00
CA THR A 133 -4.12 30.86 15.72
C THR A 133 -2.75 30.68 16.37
N PHE A 134 -1.70 30.54 15.56
CA PHE A 134 -0.33 30.48 16.05
C PHE A 134 0.23 31.88 16.34
N GLU A 135 0.87 32.05 17.50
CA GLU A 135 1.69 33.21 17.77
C GLU A 135 2.95 33.22 16.89
N LYS A 136 3.31 34.39 16.33
CA LYS A 136 4.50 34.53 15.48
C LYS A 136 5.78 34.01 16.15
N ALA A 137 5.97 34.30 17.43
CA ALA A 137 7.14 33.86 18.20
C ALA A 137 7.26 32.33 18.28
N VAL A 138 6.13 31.61 18.34
CA VAL A 138 6.12 30.14 18.35
C VAL A 138 6.56 29.59 16.99
N ILE A 139 6.03 30.15 15.90
CA ILE A 139 6.42 29.77 14.53
C ILE A 139 7.94 29.97 14.35
N GLU A 140 8.45 31.15 14.71
CA GLU A 140 9.86 31.50 14.57
C GLU A 140 10.78 30.59 15.40
N LYS A 141 10.37 30.25 16.63
CA LYS A 141 11.10 29.32 17.49
C LYS A 141 11.17 27.92 16.88
N ILE A 142 10.06 27.43 16.32
CA ILE A 142 9.98 26.11 15.70
C ILE A 142 10.85 26.04 14.44
N LEU A 143 10.75 27.04 13.54
CA LEU A 143 11.59 27.12 12.34
C LEU A 143 13.08 27.16 12.68
N SER A 144 13.45 27.93 13.71
CA SER A 144 14.84 28.01 14.18
C SER A 144 15.33 26.68 14.76
N ALA A 145 14.50 25.99 15.56
CA ALA A 145 14.84 24.68 16.13
C ALA A 145 15.04 23.60 15.05
N MET A 146 14.33 23.71 13.92
CA MET A 146 14.48 22.83 12.77
C MET A 146 15.64 23.22 11.85
N SER A 147 16.44 24.23 12.20
CA SER A 147 17.51 24.78 11.36
C SER A 147 17.01 25.18 9.97
N MET A 148 15.84 25.83 9.92
CA MET A 148 15.26 26.41 8.71
C MET A 148 15.36 27.94 8.78
N PRO A 149 16.43 28.55 8.25
CA PRO A 149 16.54 30.00 8.19
C PRO A 149 15.38 30.60 7.40
N PHE A 150 14.88 31.75 7.82
CA PHE A 150 13.76 32.42 7.15
C PHE A 150 13.92 33.93 7.12
N SER A 151 13.38 34.59 6.08
CA SER A 151 13.13 36.03 6.08
C SER A 151 11.67 36.31 6.42
N LYS A 152 11.43 37.47 7.04
CA LYS A 152 10.09 37.95 7.37
C LYS A 152 9.64 38.91 6.28
N GLU A 153 8.57 38.57 5.58
CA GLU A 153 7.89 39.44 4.64
C GLU A 153 6.60 39.98 5.29
N SER A 154 5.84 40.84 4.60
CA SER A 154 4.62 41.45 5.16
C SER A 154 3.61 40.41 5.66
N ASP A 155 3.34 39.41 4.83
CA ASP A 155 2.23 38.47 5.02
C ASP A 155 2.68 37.00 5.09
N TYR A 156 3.99 36.74 5.01
CA TYR A 156 4.53 35.39 5.01
C TYR A 156 5.99 35.33 5.49
N TYR A 157 6.45 34.11 5.80
CA TYR A 157 7.86 33.80 5.98
C TYR A 157 8.40 33.13 4.72
N LEU A 158 9.53 33.60 4.21
CA LEU A 158 10.26 32.88 3.15
C LEU A 158 11.28 31.97 3.82
N VAL A 159 10.98 30.68 3.87
CA VAL A 159 11.75 29.68 4.60
C VAL A 159 12.73 28.99 3.65
N ASN A 160 14.01 28.97 4.01
CA ASN A 160 15.05 28.21 3.33
C ASN A 160 15.11 26.81 3.95
N VAL A 161 14.53 25.84 3.26
CA VAL A 161 14.47 24.44 3.72
C VAL A 161 15.83 23.77 3.45
N PRO A 162 16.49 23.23 4.49
CA PRO A 162 17.79 22.57 4.32
C PRO A 162 17.68 21.31 3.45
N THR A 163 18.77 20.96 2.76
CA THR A 163 18.81 19.85 1.79
C THR A 163 18.69 18.46 2.41
N ASN A 164 18.81 18.33 3.73
CA ASN A 164 18.50 17.11 4.46
C ASN A 164 16.99 16.82 4.61
N LYS A 165 16.12 17.76 4.21
CA LYS A 165 14.65 17.62 4.23
C LYS A 165 14.11 17.56 2.81
N ALA A 166 14.43 16.49 2.10
CA ALA A 166 14.08 16.29 0.70
C ALA A 166 12.57 16.20 0.43
N ASP A 167 11.77 15.93 1.46
CA ASP A 167 10.32 15.81 1.44
C ASP A 167 9.58 17.15 1.62
N VAL A 168 10.25 18.18 2.15
CA VAL A 168 9.64 19.49 2.43
C VAL A 168 9.84 20.41 1.22
N THR A 169 8.85 20.42 0.32
CA THR A 169 8.94 21.16 -0.96
C THR A 169 7.83 22.18 -1.16
N ARG A 170 6.74 22.09 -0.38
CA ARG A 170 5.56 22.94 -0.48
C ARG A 170 5.22 23.52 0.88
N GLU A 171 4.43 24.59 0.85
CA GLU A 171 3.93 25.26 2.05
C GLU A 171 3.20 24.29 3.00
N ILE A 172 2.44 23.32 2.47
CA ILE A 172 1.72 22.36 3.32
C ILE A 172 2.67 21.41 4.06
N ASP A 173 3.82 21.10 3.47
CA ASP A 173 4.83 20.25 4.10
C ASP A 173 5.49 21.00 5.27
N LEU A 174 5.72 22.32 5.13
CA LEU A 174 6.15 23.17 6.26
C LEU A 174 5.09 23.30 7.36
N ILE A 175 3.82 23.41 6.98
CA ILE A 175 2.71 23.47 7.94
C ILE A 175 2.67 22.18 8.77
N GLU A 176 2.84 21.02 8.12
CA GLU A 176 2.94 19.73 8.81
C GLU A 176 4.13 19.71 9.77
N GLU A 177 5.33 20.13 9.34
CA GLU A 177 6.51 20.18 10.20
C GLU A 177 6.28 21.07 11.44
N ILE A 178 5.61 22.22 11.28
CA ILE A 178 5.27 23.12 12.38
C ILE A 178 4.29 22.46 13.34
N ILE A 179 3.21 21.86 12.83
CA ILE A 179 2.21 21.16 13.64
C ILE A 179 2.83 19.97 14.37
N ARG A 180 3.73 19.24 13.71
CA ARG A 180 4.44 18.08 14.27
C ARG A 180 5.32 18.47 15.44
N ILE A 181 6.08 19.56 15.33
CA ILE A 181 6.93 20.06 16.43
C ILE A 181 6.09 20.75 17.53
N PHE A 182 5.02 21.45 17.16
CA PHE A 182 4.08 22.02 18.12
C PHE A 182 3.37 20.92 18.94
N GLY A 183 3.12 19.77 18.30
CA GLY A 183 2.45 18.61 18.87
C GLY A 183 0.95 18.62 18.57
N MET A 184 0.47 17.60 17.85
CA MET A 184 -0.95 17.50 17.48
C MET A 184 -1.89 17.46 18.70
N ASN A 185 -1.43 16.94 19.84
CA ASN A 185 -2.22 16.90 21.08
C ASN A 185 -2.54 18.30 21.63
N ASN A 186 -1.79 19.32 21.23
CA ASN A 186 -2.02 20.71 21.62
C ASN A 186 -3.05 21.40 20.71
N ILE A 187 -3.50 20.75 19.64
CA ILE A 187 -4.58 21.24 18.79
C ILE A 187 -5.91 20.82 19.44
N PRO A 188 -6.75 21.77 19.87
CA PRO A 188 -8.03 21.48 20.50
C PRO A 188 -9.01 20.87 19.48
N TYR A 189 -9.86 19.98 19.98
CA TYR A 189 -11.01 19.51 19.21
C TYR A 189 -11.98 20.66 18.95
N THR A 190 -12.60 20.66 17.78
CA THR A 190 -13.68 21.61 17.49
C THR A 190 -15.03 20.99 17.82
N ASP A 191 -15.88 21.75 18.52
CA ASP A 191 -17.29 21.39 18.74
C ASP A 191 -18.16 21.73 17.51
N ARG A 192 -17.56 22.28 16.45
CA ARG A 192 -18.28 22.71 15.24
C ARG A 192 -18.50 21.55 14.29
N ILE A 193 -19.76 21.20 14.10
CA ILE A 193 -20.20 20.28 13.05
C ILE A 193 -20.59 21.11 11.82
N GLN A 194 -19.86 20.95 10.72
CA GLN A 194 -20.27 21.43 9.41
C GLN A 194 -20.83 20.27 8.60
N SER A 195 -22.08 20.38 8.15
CA SER A 195 -22.73 19.39 7.30
C SER A 195 -23.19 20.06 6.01
N ALA A 196 -22.86 19.45 4.88
CA ALA A 196 -23.42 19.81 3.59
C ALA A 196 -24.66 18.93 3.33
N ILE A 197 -25.77 19.54 2.92
CA ILE A 197 -26.95 18.80 2.50
C ILE A 197 -26.60 18.08 1.19
N SER A 198 -26.44 16.76 1.26
CA SER A 198 -26.26 15.91 0.08
C SER A 198 -27.59 15.26 -0.29
N PHE A 199 -27.94 15.36 -1.57
CA PHE A 199 -29.10 14.65 -2.11
C PHE A 199 -28.61 13.33 -2.71
N THR A 200 -28.97 12.22 -2.07
CA THR A 200 -28.68 10.87 -2.58
C THR A 200 -29.83 10.38 -3.45
N GLN A 201 -29.51 9.62 -4.50
CA GLN A 201 -30.51 9.00 -5.36
C GLN A 201 -31.30 7.95 -4.56
N LYS A 202 -32.62 8.04 -4.58
CA LYS A 202 -33.52 7.07 -3.94
C LYS A 202 -34.05 6.06 -4.97
N PRO A 203 -34.30 4.80 -4.58
CA PRO A 203 -34.05 4.22 -3.26
C PRO A 203 -32.55 4.05 -2.99
N ASP A 204 -32.15 4.27 -1.74
CA ASP A 204 -30.77 4.06 -1.30
C ASP A 204 -30.43 2.55 -1.40
N PRO A 205 -29.41 2.16 -2.18
CA PRO A 205 -28.98 0.77 -2.29
C PRO A 205 -28.65 0.12 -0.94
N HIS A 206 -28.10 0.87 0.01
CA HIS A 206 -27.80 0.37 1.35
C HIS A 206 -29.07 0.02 2.11
N THR A 207 -30.05 0.93 2.13
CA THR A 207 -31.37 0.68 2.73
C THR A 207 -32.07 -0.55 2.11
N ILE A 208 -31.99 -0.75 0.78
CA ILE A 208 -32.52 -1.96 0.13
C ILE A 208 -31.79 -3.21 0.62
N HIS A 209 -30.45 -3.16 0.65
CA HIS A 209 -29.62 -4.26 1.11
C HIS A 209 -29.97 -4.66 2.55
N GLU A 210 -30.03 -3.69 3.47
CA GLU A 210 -30.42 -3.93 4.87
C GLU A 210 -31.84 -4.47 4.98
N SER A 211 -32.79 -3.91 4.23
CA SER A 211 -34.18 -4.35 4.28
C SER A 211 -34.32 -5.82 3.84
N VAL A 212 -33.66 -6.21 2.75
CA VAL A 212 -33.68 -7.59 2.26
C VAL A 212 -32.91 -8.52 3.20
N GLY A 213 -31.75 -8.11 3.71
CA GLY A 213 -30.97 -8.87 4.69
C GLY A 213 -31.74 -9.14 5.97
N ASN A 214 -32.36 -8.10 6.56
CA ASN A 214 -33.20 -8.22 7.75
C ASN A 214 -34.41 -9.13 7.51
N PHE A 215 -35.04 -9.04 6.33
CA PHE A 215 -36.14 -9.92 5.96
C PHE A 215 -35.69 -11.40 5.90
N LEU A 216 -34.55 -11.69 5.28
CA LEU A 216 -34.01 -13.05 5.20
C LEU A 216 -33.59 -13.58 6.59
N ALA A 217 -32.92 -12.75 7.39
CA ALA A 217 -32.54 -13.09 8.76
C ALA A 217 -33.78 -13.40 9.63
N ALA A 218 -34.83 -12.58 9.56
CA ALA A 218 -36.10 -12.82 10.26
C ALA A 218 -36.79 -14.13 9.84
N ASN A 219 -36.52 -14.62 8.62
CA ASN A 219 -37.02 -15.90 8.10
C ASN A 219 -36.06 -17.09 8.36
N GLY A 220 -35.05 -16.88 9.21
CA GLY A 220 -34.12 -17.90 9.67
C GLY A 220 -33.03 -18.26 8.66
N PHE A 221 -32.72 -17.36 7.73
CA PHE A 221 -31.52 -17.51 6.90
C PHE A 221 -30.29 -16.94 7.62
N LEU A 222 -29.15 -17.57 7.37
CA LEU A 222 -27.83 -17.12 7.80
C LEU A 222 -27.14 -16.39 6.65
N GLU A 223 -26.57 -15.22 6.92
CA GLU A 223 -25.74 -14.54 5.93
C GLU A 223 -24.36 -15.20 5.87
N ALA A 224 -23.91 -15.49 4.66
CA ALA A 224 -22.56 -15.95 4.37
C ALA A 224 -21.78 -14.86 3.62
N MET A 225 -20.48 -14.81 3.87
CA MET A 225 -19.55 -13.94 3.17
C MET A 225 -18.39 -14.79 2.65
N SER A 226 -18.38 -15.05 1.35
CA SER A 226 -17.36 -15.87 0.70
C SER A 226 -16.27 -15.00 0.08
N LEU A 227 -15.09 -15.60 -0.17
CA LEU A 227 -14.01 -14.92 -0.88
C LEU A 227 -14.44 -14.57 -2.31
N SER A 228 -14.12 -13.34 -2.74
CA SER A 228 -14.25 -12.93 -4.14
C SER A 228 -13.22 -13.61 -5.05
N ILE A 229 -12.11 -14.08 -4.48
CA ILE A 229 -11.06 -14.81 -5.19
C ILE A 229 -11.30 -16.31 -5.03
N ILE A 230 -11.20 -17.03 -6.13
CA ILE A 230 -11.55 -18.44 -6.27
C ILE A 230 -10.42 -19.23 -6.96
N PRO A 231 -10.41 -20.57 -6.78
CA PRO A 231 -9.64 -21.46 -7.63
C PRO A 231 -10.29 -21.55 -9.00
N SER A 232 -9.62 -21.06 -10.03
CA SER A 232 -10.10 -21.14 -11.42
C SER A 232 -10.40 -22.56 -11.88
N GLN A 233 -9.67 -23.55 -11.34
CA GLN A 233 -9.83 -24.97 -11.65
C GLN A 233 -11.24 -25.51 -11.34
N LYS A 234 -11.99 -24.87 -10.44
CA LYS A 234 -13.39 -25.25 -10.14
C LYS A 234 -14.38 -24.90 -11.25
N TYR A 235 -13.96 -24.15 -12.26
CA TYR A 235 -14.82 -23.60 -13.30
C TYR A 235 -14.49 -24.23 -14.66
N ALA A 236 -15.54 -24.59 -15.41
CA ALA A 236 -15.40 -25.27 -16.69
C ALA A 236 -14.76 -24.39 -17.78
N ASN A 237 -15.11 -23.11 -17.83
CA ASN A 237 -14.53 -22.15 -18.77
C ASN A 237 -13.56 -21.21 -18.03
N GLN A 238 -12.29 -21.58 -17.99
CA GLN A 238 -11.25 -20.81 -17.30
C GLN A 238 -10.81 -19.57 -18.07
N GLU A 239 -10.95 -19.56 -19.40
CA GLU A 239 -10.55 -18.44 -20.26
C GLU A 239 -11.46 -17.21 -20.08
N ALA A 240 -12.71 -17.44 -19.68
CA ALA A 240 -13.66 -16.37 -19.38
C ALA A 240 -13.46 -15.74 -17.98
N LEU A 241 -12.53 -16.26 -17.17
CA LEU A 241 -12.29 -15.76 -15.81
C LEU A 241 -11.27 -14.62 -15.81
N ILE A 242 -11.48 -13.67 -14.90
CA ILE A 242 -10.51 -12.61 -14.64
C ILE A 242 -9.43 -13.18 -13.71
N LYS A 243 -8.22 -13.39 -14.27
CA LYS A 243 -7.07 -13.94 -13.55
C LYS A 243 -6.32 -12.85 -12.78
N ILE A 244 -5.82 -13.22 -11.60
CA ILE A 244 -5.00 -12.35 -10.76
C ILE A 244 -3.53 -12.59 -11.12
N ASN A 245 -2.85 -11.51 -11.54
CA ASN A 245 -1.46 -11.62 -12.00
C ASN A 245 -0.49 -12.07 -10.89
N ASN A 246 -0.64 -11.53 -9.67
CA ASN A 246 0.25 -11.81 -8.54
C ASN A 246 -0.54 -12.26 -7.31
N THR A 247 -1.09 -13.48 -7.35
CA THR A 247 -1.73 -14.04 -6.16
C THR A 247 -0.71 -14.54 -5.14
N SER A 248 -0.92 -14.21 -3.87
CA SER A 248 -0.12 -14.76 -2.76
C SER A 248 -0.48 -16.22 -2.44
N ASN A 249 -1.58 -16.75 -3.00
CA ASN A 249 -2.00 -18.12 -2.82
C ASN A 249 -2.24 -18.77 -4.19
N VAL A 250 -1.42 -19.78 -4.50
CA VAL A 250 -1.46 -20.51 -5.78
C VAL A 250 -2.79 -21.18 -6.08
N HIS A 251 -3.63 -21.42 -5.07
CA HIS A 251 -4.97 -22.01 -5.23
C HIS A 251 -6.07 -20.97 -5.45
N LEU A 252 -5.77 -19.68 -5.35
CA LEU A 252 -6.73 -18.58 -5.48
C LEU A 252 -6.24 -17.61 -6.55
N ASP A 253 -6.62 -17.86 -7.80
CA ASP A 253 -5.99 -17.23 -8.98
C ASP A 253 -6.98 -16.49 -9.90
N ALA A 254 -8.28 -16.51 -9.58
CA ALA A 254 -9.30 -15.84 -10.38
C ALA A 254 -10.34 -15.11 -9.53
N MET A 255 -10.97 -14.08 -10.09
CA MET A 255 -12.14 -13.44 -9.50
C MET A 255 -13.41 -14.25 -9.82
N ARG A 256 -14.33 -14.34 -8.87
CA ARG A 256 -15.56 -15.14 -9.02
C ARG A 256 -16.51 -14.52 -10.06
N PRO A 257 -16.98 -15.29 -11.05
CA PRO A 257 -17.99 -14.80 -12.02
C PRO A 257 -19.42 -14.93 -11.47
N MET A 258 -19.60 -15.70 -10.39
CA MET A 258 -20.90 -16.06 -9.85
C MET A 258 -20.78 -16.38 -8.34
N LEU A 259 -21.86 -16.23 -7.57
CA LEU A 259 -21.87 -16.48 -6.11
C LEU A 259 -22.21 -17.94 -5.77
N GLU A 260 -22.85 -18.64 -6.69
CA GLU A 260 -23.47 -19.95 -6.52
C GLU A 260 -22.46 -20.99 -6.08
N ILE A 261 -21.29 -21.01 -6.70
CA ILE A 261 -20.25 -21.99 -6.40
C ILE A 261 -19.72 -21.78 -4.97
N SER A 262 -19.50 -20.52 -4.58
CA SER A 262 -19.10 -20.18 -3.21
C SER A 262 -20.18 -20.56 -2.18
N LEU A 263 -21.45 -20.28 -2.49
CA LEU A 263 -22.57 -20.63 -1.62
C LEU A 263 -22.74 -22.16 -1.52
N LEU A 264 -22.53 -22.89 -2.62
CA LEU A 264 -22.52 -24.35 -2.66
C LEU A 264 -21.36 -24.95 -1.87
N ASP A 265 -20.17 -24.37 -1.95
CA ASP A 265 -19.02 -24.76 -1.14
C ASP A 265 -19.35 -24.61 0.36
N ASN A 266 -20.00 -23.51 0.76
CA ASN A 266 -20.46 -23.30 2.14
C ASN A 266 -21.50 -24.32 2.58
N ILE A 267 -22.48 -24.64 1.71
CA ILE A 267 -23.49 -25.67 1.98
C ILE A 267 -22.82 -27.04 2.13
N ALA A 268 -21.96 -27.44 1.19
CA ALA A 268 -21.24 -28.71 1.23
C ALA A 268 -20.36 -28.84 2.47
N PHE A 269 -19.64 -27.77 2.84
CA PHE A 269 -18.81 -27.71 4.04
C PHE A 269 -19.61 -28.01 5.32
N ASN A 270 -20.83 -27.46 5.42
CA ASN A 270 -21.72 -27.62 6.56
C ASN A 270 -22.43 -28.99 6.55
N ILE A 271 -22.88 -29.48 5.40
CA ILE A 271 -23.45 -30.84 5.26
C ILE A 271 -22.42 -31.89 5.70
N ASN A 272 -21.16 -31.73 5.30
CA ASN A 272 -20.05 -32.61 5.71
C ASN A 272 -19.75 -32.54 7.22
N ARG A 273 -20.37 -31.61 7.94
CA ARG A 273 -20.34 -31.44 9.41
C ARG A 273 -21.70 -31.70 10.05
N GLN A 274 -22.52 -32.52 9.39
CA GLN A 274 -23.81 -33.00 9.87
C GLN A 274 -24.90 -31.91 9.98
N GLN A 275 -24.65 -30.72 9.43
CA GLN A 275 -25.67 -29.66 9.31
C GLN A 275 -26.44 -29.86 8.00
N THR A 276 -27.48 -30.69 8.05
CA THR A 276 -28.23 -31.13 6.86
C THR A 276 -29.34 -30.17 6.43
N SER A 277 -29.79 -29.28 7.32
CA SER A 277 -30.82 -28.28 7.05
C SER A 277 -30.24 -26.89 7.18
N LEU A 278 -30.08 -26.19 6.05
CA LEU A 278 -29.43 -24.90 5.97
C LEU A 278 -30.29 -23.94 5.15
N LYS A 279 -30.35 -22.70 5.61
CA LYS A 279 -30.87 -21.55 4.87
C LYS A 279 -29.76 -20.51 4.89
N ILE A 280 -29.14 -20.26 3.76
CA ILE A 280 -27.99 -19.36 3.65
C ILE A 280 -28.26 -18.37 2.53
N PHE A 281 -27.86 -17.12 2.70
CA PHE A 281 -27.80 -16.14 1.61
C PHE A 281 -26.46 -15.42 1.62
N GLU A 282 -26.07 -14.89 0.47
CA GLU A 282 -24.88 -14.07 0.33
C GLU A 282 -25.18 -12.88 -0.58
N PHE A 283 -24.84 -11.68 -0.11
CA PHE A 283 -24.65 -10.52 -0.96
C PHE A 283 -23.19 -10.44 -1.37
N GLY A 284 -22.93 -10.25 -2.66
CA GLY A 284 -21.55 -10.20 -3.12
C GLY A 284 -21.41 -9.75 -4.56
N ASN A 285 -20.23 -9.24 -4.85
CA ASN A 285 -19.87 -8.83 -6.20
C ASN A 285 -19.37 -10.01 -7.02
N THR A 286 -19.74 -9.99 -8.29
CA THR A 286 -19.26 -10.93 -9.32
C THR A 286 -18.61 -10.16 -10.44
N TYR A 287 -17.64 -10.79 -11.08
CA TYR A 287 -16.74 -10.13 -12.02
C TYR A 287 -16.75 -10.85 -13.37
N SER A 288 -16.97 -10.11 -14.45
CA SER A 288 -16.98 -10.64 -15.82
C SER A 288 -16.22 -9.74 -16.79
N VAL A 289 -15.75 -10.32 -17.90
CA VAL A 289 -15.08 -9.59 -18.98
C VAL A 289 -16.10 -9.22 -20.05
N ASN A 290 -16.24 -7.92 -20.34
CA ASN A 290 -17.07 -7.44 -21.45
C ASN A 290 -16.25 -7.27 -22.74
N ALA A 291 -15.01 -6.77 -22.60
CA ALA A 291 -14.00 -6.69 -23.67
C ALA A 291 -12.58 -6.78 -23.07
N ILE A 292 -11.55 -6.91 -23.91
CA ILE A 292 -10.15 -6.93 -23.44
C ILE A 292 -9.84 -5.62 -22.71
N GLY A 293 -9.57 -5.70 -21.40
CA GLY A 293 -9.30 -4.54 -20.54
C GLY A 293 -10.57 -3.85 -20.00
N ASP A 294 -11.76 -4.34 -20.32
CA ASP A 294 -13.04 -3.83 -19.82
C ASP A 294 -13.74 -4.90 -18.96
N PHE A 295 -13.86 -4.59 -17.67
CA PHE A 295 -14.37 -5.49 -16.65
C PHE A 295 -15.68 -4.96 -16.08
N GLU A 296 -16.65 -5.84 -15.89
CA GLU A 296 -17.91 -5.53 -15.22
C GLU A 296 -17.92 -6.11 -13.81
N GLU A 297 -18.27 -5.26 -12.85
CA GLU A 297 -18.57 -5.65 -11.48
C GLU A 297 -20.07 -5.50 -11.24
N SER A 298 -20.72 -6.59 -10.81
CA SER A 298 -22.15 -6.58 -10.49
C SER A 298 -22.40 -7.16 -9.10
N GLN A 299 -23.09 -6.37 -8.28
CA GLN A 299 -23.58 -6.84 -6.98
C GLN A 299 -24.78 -7.78 -7.18
N LYS A 300 -24.76 -8.92 -6.50
CA LYS A 300 -25.80 -9.94 -6.59
C LYS A 300 -26.19 -10.43 -5.20
N LEU A 301 -27.40 -10.98 -5.13
CA LEU A 301 -27.89 -11.77 -4.01
C LEU A 301 -28.03 -13.22 -4.49
N CYS A 302 -27.43 -14.14 -3.75
CA CYS A 302 -27.60 -15.57 -3.94
C CYS A 302 -28.23 -16.18 -2.68
N ILE A 303 -29.23 -17.03 -2.86
CA ILE A 303 -29.94 -17.70 -1.77
C ILE A 303 -29.88 -19.20 -2.00
N GLY A 304 -29.53 -19.95 -0.95
CA GLY A 304 -29.40 -21.39 -0.95
C GLY A 304 -30.14 -22.03 0.21
N ILE A 305 -30.95 -23.04 -0.08
CA ILE A 305 -31.72 -23.78 0.94
C ILE A 305 -31.56 -25.29 0.71
N THR A 306 -31.29 -26.03 1.78
CA THR A 306 -31.22 -27.50 1.77
C THR A 306 -31.84 -28.09 3.05
N GLY A 307 -32.23 -29.36 2.99
CA GLY A 307 -32.74 -30.14 4.14
C GLY A 307 -34.25 -30.05 4.36
N LEU A 308 -34.66 -30.04 5.63
CA LEU A 308 -36.07 -30.05 6.01
C LEU A 308 -36.69 -28.65 5.91
N ARG A 309 -37.96 -28.59 5.48
CA ARG A 309 -38.70 -27.31 5.40
C ARG A 309 -38.92 -26.67 6.77
N TYR A 310 -39.16 -27.51 7.76
CA TYR A 310 -39.34 -27.13 9.16
C TYR A 310 -38.33 -27.94 9.98
N PRO A 311 -37.74 -27.35 11.04
CA PRO A 311 -36.97 -28.11 12.01
C PRO A 311 -37.79 -29.27 12.56
N GLU A 312 -37.11 -30.34 13.00
CA GLU A 312 -37.79 -31.45 13.64
C GLU A 312 -38.45 -30.97 14.93
N GLN A 313 -39.77 -31.10 15.01
CA GLN A 313 -40.58 -30.67 16.13
C GLN A 313 -41.65 -31.71 16.42
N TRP A 314 -41.97 -31.87 17.71
CA TRP A 314 -42.95 -32.85 18.20
C TRP A 314 -44.36 -32.68 17.59
N ASN A 315 -44.71 -31.46 17.14
CA ASN A 315 -46.03 -31.11 16.62
C ASN A 315 -46.06 -30.98 15.08
N THR A 316 -45.08 -31.56 14.36
CA THR A 316 -45.01 -31.48 12.90
C THR A 316 -44.93 -32.87 12.28
N ASP A 317 -46.08 -33.39 11.84
CA ASP A 317 -46.23 -34.78 11.34
C ASP A 317 -45.66 -35.05 9.93
N LYS A 318 -45.08 -34.06 9.25
CA LYS A 318 -44.65 -34.21 7.85
C LYS A 318 -43.21 -33.76 7.63
N LYS A 319 -42.31 -34.74 7.45
CA LYS A 319 -40.94 -34.59 6.91
C LYS A 319 -40.99 -34.13 5.44
N LYS A 320 -41.53 -32.94 5.15
CA LYS A 320 -41.45 -32.34 3.81
C LYS A 320 -40.03 -31.82 3.62
N GLN A 321 -39.22 -32.61 2.91
CA GLN A 321 -37.91 -32.19 2.45
C GLN A 321 -38.06 -31.06 1.42
N ILE A 322 -37.23 -30.02 1.55
CA ILE A 322 -37.01 -29.07 0.47
C ILE A 322 -36.07 -29.75 -0.52
N ARG A 323 -36.54 -29.98 -1.75
CA ARG A 323 -35.64 -30.28 -2.87
C ARG A 323 -34.84 -29.00 -3.13
N PHE A 324 -33.52 -29.09 -3.00
CA PHE A 324 -32.53 -28.02 -3.15
C PHE A 324 -33.00 -26.90 -4.09
N LEU A 325 -33.04 -25.67 -3.58
CA LEU A 325 -33.41 -24.49 -4.36
C LEU A 325 -32.30 -23.46 -4.22
N LEU A 326 -31.66 -23.18 -5.33
CA LEU A 326 -30.68 -22.11 -5.46
C LEU A 326 -31.25 -21.06 -6.41
N HIS A 327 -31.33 -19.84 -5.92
CA HIS A 327 -31.89 -18.72 -6.68
C HIS A 327 -30.86 -17.60 -6.74
N GLN A 328 -30.46 -17.24 -7.95
CA GLN A 328 -29.74 -16.01 -8.24
C GLN A 328 -30.59 -15.17 -9.18
N ARG A 329 -30.82 -13.91 -8.82
CA ARG A 329 -31.58 -12.99 -9.67
C ARG A 329 -30.59 -12.20 -10.54
N HIS A 330 -30.37 -12.67 -11.77
CA HIS A 330 -29.71 -11.87 -12.81
C HIS A 330 -30.76 -11.07 -13.58
N ARG A 331 -30.46 -9.84 -14.00
CA ARG A 331 -31.37 -8.97 -14.78
C ARG A 331 -31.94 -9.62 -16.05
N ARG A 332 -31.42 -10.77 -16.55
CA ARG A 332 -31.96 -11.49 -17.72
C ARG A 332 -31.96 -13.02 -17.71
N SER A 333 -31.56 -13.72 -16.64
CA SER A 333 -31.46 -15.19 -16.66
C SER A 333 -31.84 -15.82 -15.31
N HIS A 334 -32.85 -16.69 -15.31
CA HIS A 334 -33.22 -17.53 -14.17
C HIS A 334 -32.62 -18.91 -14.35
N PHE A 335 -31.59 -19.27 -13.59
CA PHE A 335 -31.18 -20.67 -13.47
C PHE A 335 -31.88 -21.30 -12.27
N ILE A 336 -32.81 -22.21 -12.53
CA ILE A 336 -33.45 -23.08 -11.53
C ILE A 336 -32.92 -24.49 -11.81
N LEU A 337 -31.93 -24.94 -11.03
CA LEU A 337 -31.55 -26.36 -11.02
C LEU A 337 -32.53 -27.13 -10.12
N GLY A 338 -33.68 -27.51 -10.69
CA GLY A 338 -34.68 -28.36 -10.03
C GLY A 338 -36.07 -28.27 -10.70
N ARG A 339 -36.67 -29.40 -11.09
CA ARG A 339 -38.00 -29.44 -11.74
C ARG A 339 -39.11 -28.91 -10.81
N HIS A 340 -39.81 -27.88 -11.30
CA HIS A 340 -41.12 -27.31 -10.93
C HIS A 340 -41.41 -26.93 -9.45
N LYS A 341 -41.46 -25.62 -9.18
CA LYS A 341 -42.68 -24.78 -9.11
C LYS A 341 -42.23 -23.32 -9.00
N LYS A 342 -42.70 -22.43 -9.89
CA LYS A 342 -42.55 -20.98 -9.71
C LYS A 342 -43.26 -20.61 -8.40
N PHE A 343 -42.53 -20.03 -7.46
CA PHE A 343 -43.15 -19.22 -6.41
C PHE A 343 -43.21 -17.81 -6.97
N GLU A 344 -44.43 -17.33 -7.25
CA GLU A 344 -44.67 -15.89 -7.37
C GLU A 344 -44.62 -15.31 -5.95
N PHE A 345 -43.87 -14.22 -5.79
CA PHE A 345 -43.79 -13.41 -4.57
C PHE A 345 -44.82 -12.28 -4.64
#